data_AF-A0AB74H1H7-F1
#
_entry.id   AF-A0AB74H1H7-F1
#
_cell.length_a   1.000
_cell.length_b   1.000
_cell.length_c   1.000
_cell.angle_alpha   90.00
_cell.angle_beta   90.00
_cell.angle_gamma   90.00
#
_symmetry.space_group_name_H-M   'P 1'
#
loop_
_entity.id
_entity.type
_entity.pdbx_description
1 polymer ?
#
loop_
_entity_poly.entity_id
_entity_poly.type
_entity_poly.pdbx_seq_one_letter_code
_entity_poly.pdbx_strand_id
1 'polypeptide(L)'
;MGINGEGIGFYKKTLIFVPGALKGEEVFCQISSVRRNFAEAKLLKINKKSKNRVDPACSIYKECGGCQIMHLQYDKQLEFKNGYYSTGSNEI
;
A
#
# COMPACT_ATOMS: atom_id res chain seq x y z
N MET A 1 -1.71 -6.17 0.31
CA MET A 1 -0.71 -5.10 0.21
C MET A 1 0.57 -5.75 -0.25
N GLY A 2 1.39 -5.04 -1.01
CA GLY A 2 2.69 -5.57 -1.41
C GLY A 2 3.65 -5.65 -0.23
N ILE A 3 4.79 -6.30 -0.47
CA ILE A 3 5.83 -6.55 0.53
C ILE A 3 6.37 -5.27 1.16
N ASN A 4 6.36 -4.16 0.42
CA ASN A 4 6.84 -2.86 0.90
C ASN A 4 5.71 -1.99 1.47
N GLY A 5 4.51 -2.56 1.68
CA GLY A 5 3.35 -1.80 2.13
C GLY A 5 2.64 -1.03 1.02
N GLU A 6 2.93 -1.31 -0.25
CA GLU A 6 2.23 -0.67 -1.36
C GLU A 6 0.79 -1.19 -1.52
N GLY A 7 -0.10 -0.30 -1.97
CA GLY A 7 -1.44 -0.67 -2.39
C GLY A 7 -1.37 -1.43 -3.71
N ILE A 8 -2.17 -2.49 -3.82
CA ILE A 8 -2.28 -3.29 -5.05
C ILE A 8 -3.68 -3.08 -5.60
N GLY A 9 -3.74 -2.57 -6.82
CA GLY A 9 -4.96 -2.43 -7.61
C GLY A 9 -4.93 -3.33 -8.84
N PHE A 10 -6.10 -3.61 -9.39
CA PHE A 10 -6.24 -4.36 -10.63
C PHE A 10 -7.06 -3.54 -11.63
N TYR A 11 -6.49 -3.27 -12.80
CA TYR A 11 -7.16 -2.52 -13.85
C TYR A 11 -6.87 -3.15 -15.22
N LYS A 12 -7.93 -3.47 -15.98
CA LYS A 12 -7.83 -4.07 -17.33
C LYS A 12 -6.87 -5.27 -17.43
N LYS A 13 -6.92 -6.19 -16.45
CA LYS A 13 -6.03 -7.37 -16.36
C LYS A 13 -4.56 -7.06 -16.01
N THR A 14 -4.24 -5.83 -15.65
CA THR A 14 -2.90 -5.41 -15.23
C THR A 14 -2.88 -5.14 -13.74
N LEU A 15 -1.87 -5.69 -13.05
CA LEU A 15 -1.54 -5.37 -11.68
C LEU A 15 -0.94 -3.96 -11.60
N ILE A 16 -1.47 -3.13 -10.73
CA ILE A 16 -0.98 -1.76 -10.51
C ILE A 16 -0.54 -1.62 -9.06
N PHE A 17 0.73 -1.26 -8.86
CA PHE A 17 1.27 -0.91 -7.55
C PHE A 17 1.14 0.59 -7.32
N VAL A 18 0.52 0.95 -6.20
CA VAL A 18 0.24 2.33 -5.81
C VAL A 18 0.79 2.55 -4.39
N PRO A 19 2.03 3.08 -4.26
CA PRO A 19 2.59 3.43 -2.96
C PRO A 19 1.70 4.40 -2.21
N GLY A 20 1.48 4.13 -0.92
CA GLY A 20 0.65 4.96 -0.04
C GLY A 20 -0.86 4.76 -0.18
N ALA A 21 -1.34 3.85 -1.02
CA ALA A 21 -2.75 3.44 -1.05
C ALA A 21 -3.00 2.23 -0.13
N LEU A 22 -4.14 2.22 0.56
CA LEU A 22 -4.54 1.15 1.46
C LEU A 22 -5.62 0.24 0.86
N LYS A 23 -5.76 -0.96 1.45
CA LYS A 23 -6.85 -1.87 1.09
C LYS A 23 -8.20 -1.24 1.43
N GLY A 24 -9.15 -1.34 0.49
CA GLY A 24 -10.50 -0.79 0.63
C GLY A 24 -10.63 0.69 0.25
N GLU A 25 -9.58 1.29 -0.33
CA GLU A 25 -9.63 2.65 -0.84
C GLU A 25 -9.99 2.71 -2.32
N GLU A 26 -10.70 3.76 -2.68
CA GLU A 26 -10.89 4.16 -4.08
C GLU A 26 -9.98 5.36 -4.32
N VAL A 27 -9.00 5.17 -5.21
CA VAL A 27 -7.95 6.16 -5.45
C VAL A 27 -7.87 6.54 -6.92
N PHE A 28 -7.59 7.82 -7.17
CA PHE A 28 -7.17 8.33 -8.46
C PHE A 28 -5.63 8.33 -8.47
N CYS A 29 -5.06 7.62 -9.43
CA CYS A 29 -3.62 7.48 -9.57
C CYS A 29 -3.20 7.69 -11.03
N GLN A 30 -1.97 8.16 -11.22
CA GLN A 30 -1.36 8.33 -12.53
C GLN A 30 -0.30 7.27 -12.71
N ILE A 31 -0.37 6.52 -13.81
CA ILE A 31 0.65 5.53 -14.15
C ILE A 31 1.99 6.25 -14.37
N SER A 32 2.99 5.88 -13.60
CA SER A 32 4.35 6.42 -13.68
C SER A 32 5.26 5.53 -14.54
N SER A 33 5.06 4.22 -14.49
CA SER A 33 5.85 3.26 -15.26
C SER A 33 5.02 2.03 -15.60
N VAL A 34 5.18 1.51 -16.82
CA VAL A 34 4.53 0.28 -17.27
C VAL A 34 5.61 -0.77 -17.49
N ARG A 35 5.48 -1.91 -16.82
CA ARG A 35 6.33 -3.10 -17.04
C ARG A 35 5.50 -4.21 -17.66
N ARG A 36 6.19 -5.27 -18.08
CA ARG A 36 5.57 -6.40 -18.82
C ARG A 36 4.40 -7.05 -18.08
N ASN A 37 4.48 -7.15 -16.75
CA ASN A 37 3.50 -7.87 -15.92
C ASN A 37 2.75 -6.97 -14.92
N PHE A 38 3.19 -5.73 -14.73
CA PHE A 38 2.60 -4.80 -13.76
C PHE A 38 2.90 -3.35 -14.16
N ALA A 39 2.14 -2.42 -13.59
CA ALA A 39 2.42 -1.00 -13.69
C ALA A 39 2.64 -0.41 -12.30
N GLU A 40 3.47 0.62 -12.22
CA GLU A 40 3.63 1.46 -11.04
C GLU A 40 2.84 2.75 -11.28
N ALA A 41 2.17 3.24 -10.25
CA ALA A 41 1.40 4.47 -10.33
C ALA A 41 1.60 5.34 -9.09
N LYS A 42 1.59 6.65 -9.32
CA LYS A 42 1.63 7.67 -8.28
C LYS A 42 0.21 7.98 -7.81
N LEU A 43 0.00 7.91 -6.51
CA LEU A 43 -1.27 8.32 -5.88
C LEU A 43 -1.46 9.84 -6.05
N LEU A 44 -2.55 10.25 -6.70
CA LEU A 44 -2.91 11.66 -6.87
C LEU A 44 -3.96 12.10 -5.86
N LYS A 45 -5.02 11.30 -5.72
CA LYS A 45 -6.14 11.62 -4.84
C LYS A 45 -6.75 10.34 -4.28
N ILE A 46 -7.21 10.40 -3.03
CA ILE A 46 -8.03 9.35 -2.43
C ILE A 46 -9.48 9.83 -2.48
N ASN A 47 -10.31 9.16 -3.27
CA ASN A 47 -11.74 9.48 -3.40
C ASN A 47 -12.53 8.89 -2.23
N LYS A 48 -12.17 7.67 -1.81
CA LYS A 48 -12.75 7.00 -0.64
C LYS A 48 -11.63 6.48 0.25
N LYS A 49 -11.54 7.07 1.45
CA LYS A 49 -10.54 6.67 2.46
C LYS A 49 -10.95 5.35 3.11
N SER A 50 -9.95 4.54 3.44
CA SER A 50 -10.15 3.33 4.24
C SER A 50 -10.49 3.72 5.67
N LYS A 51 -11.30 2.91 6.35
CA LYS A 51 -11.58 3.07 7.78
C LYS A 51 -10.31 2.93 8.64
N ASN A 52 -9.32 2.21 8.11
CA ASN A 52 -8.06 1.94 8.80
C ASN A 52 -6.97 2.96 8.45
N ARG A 53 -7.28 4.03 7.69
CA ARG A 53 -6.32 5.09 7.41
C ARG A 53 -6.22 6.03 8.60
N VAL A 54 -5.01 6.26 9.09
CA VAL A 54 -4.71 7.22 10.15
C VAL A 54 -3.74 8.29 9.66
N ASP A 55 -3.73 9.44 10.33
CA ASP A 55 -2.70 10.44 10.09
C ASP A 55 -1.38 9.95 10.72
N PRO A 56 -0.28 9.87 9.95
CA PRO A 56 0.99 9.37 10.46
C PRO A 56 1.57 10.32 11.50
N ALA A 57 2.05 9.79 12.63
CA ALA A 57 2.60 10.60 13.72
C ALA A 57 3.87 11.40 13.35
N CYS A 58 4.55 11.02 12.26
CA CYS A 58 5.77 11.69 11.80
C CYS A 58 5.43 12.83 10.81
N SER A 59 5.85 14.05 11.14
CA SER A 59 5.62 15.25 10.31
C SER A 59 6.25 15.16 8.92
N ILE A 60 7.41 14.52 8.80
CA ILE A 60 8.15 14.36 7.52
C ILE A 60 7.86 13.04 6.81
N TYR A 61 6.79 12.33 7.20
CA TYR A 61 6.45 11.00 6.71
C TYR A 61 6.48 10.87 5.17
N LYS A 62 5.94 11.88 4.46
CA LYS A 62 5.83 11.88 3.00
C LYS A 62 7.15 12.11 2.28
N GLU A 63 8.13 12.74 2.94
CA GLU A 63 9.40 13.16 2.34
C GLU A 63 10.54 12.23 2.72
N CYS A 64 10.55 11.73 3.95
CA CYS A 64 11.62 10.89 4.49
C CYS A 64 11.71 9.52 3.80
N GLY A 65 10.57 8.90 3.46
CA GLY A 65 10.54 7.57 2.83
C GLY A 65 10.98 6.41 3.73
N GLY A 66 11.41 6.66 4.97
CA GLY A 66 11.87 5.60 5.90
C GLY A 66 10.74 4.72 6.46
N CYS A 67 9.51 5.24 6.53
CA CYS A 67 8.36 4.51 7.05
C CYS A 67 7.35 4.24 5.95
N GLN A 68 6.98 2.97 5.75
CA GLN A 68 6.09 2.59 4.64
C GLN A 68 4.60 2.58 5.03
N ILE A 69 4.26 2.15 6.25
CA ILE A 69 2.87 1.84 6.65
C ILE A 69 2.32 2.69 7.82
N MET A 70 2.96 3.80 8.21
CA MET A 70 2.47 4.61 9.34
C MET A 70 1.10 5.26 9.11
N HIS A 71 0.64 5.35 7.87
CA HIS A 71 -0.70 5.82 7.53
C HIS A 71 -1.79 4.74 7.69
N LEU A 72 -1.42 3.53 8.12
CA LEU A 72 -2.32 2.43 8.47
C LEU A 72 -2.47 2.35 10.00
N GLN A 73 -3.67 2.07 10.49
CA GLN A 73 -3.92 1.89 11.92
C GLN A 73 -3.06 0.78 12.52
N TYR A 74 -2.62 0.94 13.77
CA TYR A 74 -1.59 0.09 14.39
C TYR A 74 -1.98 -1.40 14.49
N ASP A 75 -3.22 -1.70 14.86
CA ASP A 75 -3.78 -3.06 14.85
C ASP A 75 -3.63 -3.72 13.46
N LYS A 76 -3.86 -2.96 12.40
CA LYS A 76 -3.70 -3.42 11.02
C LYS A 76 -2.24 -3.49 10.57
N GLN A 77 -1.35 -2.68 11.13
CA GLN A 77 0.09 -2.82 10.93
C GLN A 77 0.60 -4.14 11.53
N LEU A 78 0.09 -4.54 12.71
CA LEU A 78 0.42 -5.81 13.33
C LEU A 78 -0.12 -6.98 12.50
N GLU A 79 -1.38 -6.93 12.05
CA GLU A 79 -1.94 -7.94 11.14
C GLU A 79 -1.10 -8.08 9.86
N PHE A 80 -0.69 -6.95 9.27
CA PHE A 80 0.18 -6.94 8.10
C PHE A 80 1.52 -7.64 8.39
N LYS A 81 2.18 -7.31 9.51
CA LYS A 81 3.45 -7.94 9.92
C LYS A 81 3.29 -9.43 10.26
N ASN A 82 2.25 -9.78 11.01
CA ASN A 82 1.97 -11.15 11.46
C ASN A 82 1.61 -12.08 10.29
N GLY A 83 0.89 -11.56 9.29
CA GLY A 83 0.57 -12.30 8.08
C GLY A 83 1.83 -12.79 7.34
N TYR A 84 2.95 -12.07 7.43
CA TYR A 84 4.23 -12.57 6.90
C TYR A 84 4.77 -13.76 7.69
N TYR A 85 4.71 -13.72 9.03
CA TYR A 85 5.18 -14.83 9.86
C TYR A 85 4.36 -16.11 9.65
N SER A 86 3.04 -16.00 9.50
CA SER A 86 2.19 -17.17 9.25
C SER A 86 2.38 -17.80 7.87
N THR A 87 2.79 -17.01 6.87
CA THR A 87 3.01 -17.51 5.50
C THR A 87 4.41 -18.09 5.33
N GLY A 88 5.41 -17.58 6.08
CA GLY A 88 6.77 -18.12 6.08
C GLY A 88 7.00 -19.39 6.92
N SER A 89 5.96 -19.89 7.60
CA SER A 89 6.05 -21.07 8.48
C SER A 89 5.54 -22.37 7.83
N ASN A 90 5.08 -22.32 6.57
CA ASN A 90 4.43 -23.47 5.92
C ASN A 90 4.97 -23.78 4.51
N GLU A 91 6.17 -23.30 4.18
CA GLU A 91 6.89 -23.63 2.94
C GLU A 91 8.38 -23.96 3.19
N ILE A 92 8.68 -24.77 4.21
CA ILE A 92 9.94 -25.52 4.33
C ILE A 92 9.62 -26.98 4.63
#